data_AF-A0A967SMK5-F1
#
_entry.id   AF-A0A967SMK5-F1
#
_cell.length_a   1.000
_cell.length_b   1.000
_cell.length_c   1.000
_cell.angle_alpha   90.00
_cell.angle_beta   90.00
_cell.angle_gamma   90.00
#
_symmetry.space_group_name_H-M   'P 1'
#
loop_
_entity.id
_entity.type
_entity.pdbx_description
1 polymer ?
#
loop_
_entity_poly.entity_id
_entity_poly.type
_entity_poly.pdbx_seq_one_letter_code
_entity_poly.pdbx_strand_id
1 'polypeptide(L)' 'MESFEELGLEASLVEALAAEGMERPTAFQQAAIPVMSRGNNLIGRAGPGSGCRAAVAVALLGRLDADADTTRAVVLVP' A
#
# COMPACT_ATOMS: atom_id res chain seq x y z
N MET A 1 -4.50 -11.33 -14.16
CA MET A 1 -4.15 -11.87 -12.83
C MET A 1 -3.14 -10.89 -12.31
N GLU A 2 -3.60 -9.85 -11.60
CA GLU A 2 -2.70 -8.73 -11.26
C GLU A 2 -1.88 -9.10 -10.03
N SER A 3 -0.56 -8.91 -10.11
CA SER A 3 0.39 -9.09 -9.01
C SER A 3 0.71 -7.75 -8.35
N PHE A 4 1.38 -7.77 -7.19
CA PHE A 4 1.87 -6.53 -6.57
C PHE A 4 2.94 -5.82 -7.40
N GLU A 5 3.71 -6.54 -8.22
CA GLU A 5 4.72 -5.99 -9.15
C GLU A 5 4.09 -5.05 -10.17
N GLU A 6 2.89 -5.38 -10.65
CA GLU A 6 2.17 -4.59 -11.65
C GLU A 6 1.58 -3.28 -11.08
N LEU A 7 1.61 -3.09 -9.75
CA LEU A 7 1.08 -1.90 -9.09
C LEU A 7 2.08 -0.73 -9.01
N GLY A 8 3.29 -0.91 -9.54
CA GLY A 8 4.34 0.12 -9.53
C GLY A 8 4.98 0.33 -8.16
N LEU A 9 5.14 -0.76 -7.41
CA LEU A 9 5.81 -0.78 -6.11
C LEU A 9 7.30 -1.07 -6.28
N GLU A 10 8.10 -0.58 -5.33
CA GLU A 10 9.52 -0.95 -5.23
C GLU A 10 9.69 -2.46 -5.02
N ALA A 11 10.71 -3.06 -5.64
CA ALA A 11 10.94 -4.51 -5.62
C ALA A 11 11.08 -5.05 -4.18
N SER A 12 11.78 -4.34 -3.31
CA SER A 12 11.96 -4.71 -1.90
C SER A 12 10.62 -4.78 -1.15
N LEU A 13 9.66 -3.94 -1.49
CA LEU A 13 8.33 -3.94 -0.89
C LEU A 13 7.50 -5.11 -1.42
N VAL A 14 7.60 -5.44 -2.71
CA VAL A 14 6.96 -6.63 -3.29
C VAL A 14 7.49 -7.90 -2.64
N GLU A 15 8.81 -8.02 -2.47
CA GLU A 15 9.44 -9.16 -1.80
C GLU A 15 8.95 -9.32 -0.36
N ALA A 16 8.87 -8.21 0.39
CA ALA A 16 8.34 -8.21 1.75
C ALA A 16 6.87 -8.64 1.80
N LEU A 17 6.04 -8.19 0.85
CA LEU A 17 4.64 -8.62 0.74
C LEU A 17 4.52 -10.11 0.47
N ALA A 18 5.33 -10.65 -0.43
CA ALA A 18 5.37 -12.08 -0.72
C ALA A 18 5.81 -12.91 0.49
N ALA A 19 6.82 -12.44 1.24
CA ALA A 19 7.29 -13.09 2.47
C ALA A 19 6.21 -13.15 3.57
N GLU A 20 5.33 -12.15 3.63
CA GLU A 20 4.15 -12.12 4.52
C GLU A 20 2.96 -12.93 3.98
N GLY A 21 3.13 -13.64 2.86
CA GLY A 21 2.08 -14.46 2.23
C GLY A 21 1.04 -13.65 1.46
N MET A 22 1.31 -12.36 1.19
CA MET A 22 0.46 -11.52 0.35
C MET A 22 0.86 -11.66 -1.12
N GLU A 23 0.44 -12.75 -1.75
CA GLU A 23 0.80 -13.05 -3.15
C GLU A 23 -0.02 -12.24 -4.17
N ARG A 24 -1.28 -11.92 -3.84
CA ARG A 24 -2.21 -11.27 -4.77
C ARG A 24 -2.95 -10.12 -4.12
N PRO A 25 -2.97 -8.93 -4.73
CA PRO A 25 -3.71 -7.80 -4.22
C PRO A 25 -5.22 -8.05 -4.31
N THR A 26 -5.96 -7.56 -3.32
CA THR A 26 -7.43 -7.50 -3.36
C THR A 26 -7.89 -6.47 -4.40
N ALA A 27 -9.16 -6.52 -4.82
CA ALA A 27 -9.73 -5.53 -5.72
C ALA A 27 -9.62 -4.08 -5.17
N PHE A 28 -9.73 -3.90 -3.85
CA PHE A 28 -9.51 -2.59 -3.23
C PHE A 28 -8.04 -2.15 -3.33
N GLN A 29 -7.09 -3.06 -3.05
CA GLN A 29 -5.66 -2.78 -3.14
C GLN A 29 -5.23 -2.42 -4.57
N GLN A 30 -5.70 -3.17 -5.57
CA GLN A 30 -5.47 -2.90 -7.00
C GLN A 30 -5.92 -1.48 -7.39
N ALA A 31 -7.10 -1.05 -6.91
CA ALA A 31 -7.62 0.28 -7.20
C ALA A 31 -6.91 1.39 -6.40
N ALA A 32 -6.61 1.15 -5.12
CA ALA A 32 -6.17 2.18 -4.18
C ALA A 32 -4.65 2.42 -4.22
N ILE A 33 -3.84 1.35 -4.28
CA ILE A 33 -2.37 1.44 -4.17
C ILE A 33 -1.77 2.34 -5.26
N PRO A 34 -2.11 2.19 -6.56
CA PRO A 34 -1.54 3.04 -7.60
C PRO A 34 -1.93 4.52 -7.44
N VAL A 35 -3.15 4.79 -6.94
CA VAL A 35 -3.63 6.16 -6.71
C VAL A 35 -2.84 6.83 -5.58
N MET A 36 -2.71 6.16 -4.44
CA MET A 36 -2.01 6.67 -3.26
C MET A 36 -0.49 6.77 -3.47
N SER A 37 0.13 5.79 -4.14
CA SER A 37 1.58 5.78 -4.39
C SER A 37 2.02 6.99 -5.23
N ARG A 38 1.17 7.40 -6.19
CA ARG A 38 1.35 8.64 -6.98
C ARG A 38 1.14 9.94 -6.20
N GLY A 39 0.74 9.87 -4.93
CA GLY A 39 0.55 11.03 -4.05
C GLY A 39 -0.79 11.73 -4.22
N ASN A 40 -1.76 11.06 -4.85
CA ASN A 40 -3.10 11.62 -4.98
C ASN A 40 -3.89 11.40 -3.69
N ASN A 41 -4.83 12.30 -3.45
CA ASN A 41 -5.85 12.10 -2.42
C ASN A 41 -6.82 10.99 -2.87
N LEU A 42 -7.25 10.16 -1.92
CA LEU A 42 -8.20 9.08 -2.16
C LEU A 42 -9.31 9.13 -1.11
N ILE A 43 -10.56 9.09 -1.56
CA ILE A 43 -11.71 8.78 -0.71
C ILE A 43 -12.19 7.39 -1.13
N GLY A 44 -12.09 6.43 -0.22
CA GLY A 44 -12.46 5.04 -0.46
C GLY A 44 -13.51 4.55 0.53
N ARG A 45 -14.41 3.70 0.06
CA ARG A 45 -15.30 2.90 0.92
C ARG A 45 -14.82 1.46 0.92
N ALA A 46 -14.55 0.94 2.10
CA ALA A 46 -14.01 -0.40 2.28
C ALA A 46 -14.76 -1.15 3.39
N GLY A 47 -14.91 -2.46 3.24
CA GLY A 47 -15.51 -3.34 4.24
C GLY A 47 -14.47 -4.22 4.95
N PRO A 48 -14.90 -5.05 5.92
CA PRO A 48 -14.04 -6.09 6.51
C PRO A 48 -13.42 -6.99 5.44
N GLY A 49 -12.15 -7.37 5.62
CA GLY A 49 -11.43 -8.23 4.66
C GLY A 49 -11.03 -7.56 3.33
N SER A 50 -11.37 -6.29 3.11
CA SER A 50 -11.01 -5.55 1.88
C SER A 50 -9.50 -5.37 1.67
N GLY A 51 -8.68 -5.54 2.71
CA GLY A 51 -7.25 -5.26 2.63
C GLY A 51 -6.89 -3.77 2.66
N CYS A 52 -7.84 -2.89 3.04
CA CYS A 52 -7.63 -1.44 3.09
C CYS A 52 -6.45 -1.00 3.97
N ARG A 53 -6.29 -1.62 5.15
CA ARG A 53 -5.15 -1.33 6.04
C ARG A 53 -3.80 -1.61 5.37
N ALA A 54 -3.69 -2.76 4.71
CA ALA A 54 -2.47 -3.12 3.97
C ALA A 54 -2.27 -2.20 2.76
N ALA A 55 -3.33 -1.81 2.05
CA ALA A 55 -3.23 -0.86 0.94
C ALA A 55 -2.62 0.48 1.38
N VAL A 56 -3.10 1.03 2.51
CA VAL A 56 -2.59 2.28 3.08
C VAL A 56 -1.14 2.11 3.53
N ALA A 57 -0.82 1.02 4.23
CA ALA A 57 0.54 0.76 4.70
C ALA A 57 1.55 0.65 3.55
N VAL A 58 1.23 -0.13 2.51
CA VAL A 58 2.08 -0.32 1.32
C VAL A 58 2.31 1.00 0.59
N ALA A 59 1.25 1.77 0.34
CA ALA A 59 1.38 3.04 -0.35
C ALA A 59 2.16 4.09 0.46
N LEU A 60 2.07 4.06 1.79
CA LEU A 60 2.89 4.91 2.65
C LEU A 60 4.35 4.46 2.61
N LEU A 61 4.63 3.19 2.89
CA LEU A 61 5.99 2.63 2.91
C LEU A 61 6.72 2.85 1.58
N GLY A 62 6.04 2.68 0.44
CA GLY A 62 6.64 2.94 -0.87
C GLY A 62 7.00 4.41 -1.15
N ARG A 63 6.60 5.36 -0.29
CA ARG A 63 6.93 6.79 -0.40
C ARG A 63 7.83 7.29 0.71
N LEU A 64 8.08 6.47 1.74
CA LEU A 64 8.88 6.87 2.89
C LEU A 64 10.36 6.73 2.54
N ASP A 65 11.10 7.79 2.84
CA ASP A 65 12.55 7.75 2.86
C ASP A 65 13.00 7.18 4.21
N ALA A 66 13.80 6.11 4.17
CA ALA A 66 14.28 5.42 5.35
C ALA A 66 15.30 6.24 6.15
N ASP A 67 15.97 7.19 5.51
CA ASP A 67 17.00 8.03 6.12
C ASP A 67 16.43 9.31 6.77
N ALA A 68 15.11 9.50 6.75
CA ALA A 68 14.47 10.69 7.30
C ALA A 68 14.27 10.62 8.82
N ASP A 69 14.92 11.52 9.56
CA ASP A 69 14.82 11.64 11.03
C ASP A 69 13.56 12.36 11.54
N THR A 70 12.49 12.43 10.74
CA THR A 70 11.26 13.15 11.10
C THR A 70 10.02 12.33 10.80
N THR A 71 8.92 12.58 11.52
CA THR A 71 7.63 11.92 11.22
C THR A 71 7.12 12.34 9.85
N ARG A 72 6.94 11.37 8.95
CA ARG A 72 6.51 11.60 7.55
C ARG A 72 5.10 11.11 7.22
N ALA A 73 4.54 10.24 8.06
CA ALA A 73 3.22 9.66 7.86
C ALA A 73 2.49 9.47 9.19
N VAL A 74 1.16 9.64 9.18
CA VAL A 74 0.28 9.38 10.32
C VAL A 74 -0.92 8.59 9.82
N VAL A 75 -1.24 7.49 10.51
CA VAL A 75 -2.47 6.72 10.30
C VAL A 75 -3.33 6.87 11.55
N LEU A 76 -4.51 7.46 11.39
CA LEU A 76 -5.47 7.63 12.48
C LEU A 76 -6.48 6.50 12.43
N VAL A 77 -6.74 5.87 13.58
CA VAL A 77 -7.80 4.89 13.79
C VAL A 77 -8.69 5.36 14.95
N PRO A 78 -9.99 5.00 14.97
CA PRO A 78 -10.88 5.28 16.09
C PRO A 78 -10.42 4.66 17.40
#